data_AF-A0A7W2A8L2-F1
#
_entry.id   AF-A0A7W2A8L2-F1
#
_cell.length_a   1.000
_cell.length_b   1.000
_cell.length_c   1.000
_cell.angle_alpha   90.00
_cell.angle_beta   90.00
_cell.angle_gamma   90.00
#
_symmetry.space_group_name_H-M   'P 1'
#
loop_
_entity.id
_entity.type
_entity.pdbx_description
1 polymer ?
#
loop_
_entity_poly.entity_id
_entity_poly.type
_entity_poly.pdbx_seq_one_letter_code
_entity_poly.pdbx_strand_id
1 'polypeptide(L)'
;MRKADLLDELRSEVGVVSDKSYGEIDKLYQFVCHILSEKVPVYQCVSIYLAKSAIFQCKYHNGCRLLPDVIPFGEGFLSLAAVRGGVVREKRGGRTEVFVPFYQGHHLIGELVVIGKPGGVIDDEDVSLFCELASLFETKVKECNS
;
A
#
# COMPACT_ATOMS: atom_id res chain seq x y z
N MET A 1 22.61 -0.09 8.43
CA MET A 1 21.32 -0.09 9.16
C MET A 1 20.73 -1.48 9.04
N ARG A 2 20.25 -2.08 10.14
CA ARG A 2 19.51 -3.35 10.03
C ARG A 2 18.12 -3.04 9.47
N LYS A 3 17.50 -4.01 8.82
CA LYS A 3 16.17 -3.85 8.25
C LYS A 3 15.15 -3.39 9.30
N ALA A 4 15.15 -4.00 10.48
CA ALA A 4 14.28 -3.62 11.59
C ALA A 4 14.39 -2.12 11.94
N ASP A 5 15.63 -1.60 12.09
CA ASP A 5 15.86 -0.19 12.40
C ASP A 5 15.22 0.74 11.34
N LEU A 6 15.32 0.35 10.07
CA LEU A 6 14.72 1.09 8.96
C LEU A 6 13.20 1.07 9.00
N LEU A 7 12.59 -0.09 9.28
CA LEU A 7 11.14 -0.22 9.38
C LEU A 7 10.60 0.59 10.57
N ASP A 8 11.35 0.65 11.68
CA ASP A 8 10.97 1.46 12.84
C ASP A 8 11.10 2.97 12.57
N GLU A 9 12.12 3.39 11.83
CA GLU A 9 12.24 4.76 11.34
C GLU A 9 11.05 5.13 10.45
N LEU A 10 10.67 4.26 9.52
CA LEU A 10 9.49 4.45 8.66
C LEU A 10 8.20 4.58 9.47
N ARG A 11 8.00 3.74 10.47
CA ARG A 11 6.84 3.85 11.39
C ARG A 11 6.81 5.19 12.08
N SER A 12 7.96 5.65 12.58
CA SER A 12 8.07 6.94 13.27
C SER A 12 7.68 8.10 12.35
N GLU A 13 8.24 8.14 11.14
CA GLU A 13 7.96 9.22 10.19
C GLU A 13 6.51 9.22 9.71
N VAL A 14 5.97 8.04 9.40
CA VAL A 14 4.56 7.91 9.02
C VAL A 14 3.64 8.35 10.17
N GLY A 15 3.97 8.01 11.42
CA GLY A 15 3.23 8.48 12.59
C GLY A 15 3.18 10.01 12.68
N VAL A 16 4.34 10.66 12.54
CA VAL A 16 4.44 12.14 12.56
C VAL A 16 3.62 12.79 11.46
N VAL A 17 3.64 12.23 10.24
CA VAL A 17 2.85 12.77 9.12
C VAL A 17 1.36 12.52 9.32
N SER A 18 0.99 11.34 9.79
CA SER A 18 -0.39 10.95 10.13
C SER A 18 -1.03 11.93 11.13
N ASP A 19 -0.30 12.30 12.18
CA ASP A 19 -0.79 13.22 13.21
C ASP A 19 -1.01 14.64 12.67
N LYS A 20 -0.23 15.04 11.65
CA LYS A 20 -0.33 16.35 11.00
C LYS A 20 -1.33 16.40 9.85
N SER A 21 -1.86 15.25 9.42
CA SER A 21 -2.69 15.12 8.21
C SER A 21 -4.19 15.01 8.52
N TYR A 22 -4.68 15.67 9.58
CA TYR A 22 -6.10 15.62 9.95
C TYR A 22 -6.98 16.14 8.80
N GLY A 23 -7.91 15.31 8.32
CA GLY A 23 -8.76 15.63 7.17
C GLY A 23 -8.07 15.52 5.79
N GLU A 24 -6.80 15.12 5.73
CA GLU A 24 -5.98 15.14 4.51
C GLU A 24 -5.35 13.77 4.20
N ILE A 25 -6.18 12.74 4.09
CA ILE A 25 -5.74 11.35 3.81
C ILE A 25 -4.86 11.24 2.56
N ASP A 26 -5.14 12.06 1.54
CA ASP A 26 -4.40 12.12 0.28
C ASP A 26 -2.90 12.45 0.50
N LYS A 27 -2.58 13.32 1.47
CA LYS A 27 -1.18 13.63 1.84
C LYS A 27 -0.48 12.42 2.44
N LEU A 28 -1.19 11.66 3.29
CA LEU A 28 -0.66 10.47 3.91
C LEU A 28 -0.39 9.36 2.87
N TYR A 29 -1.31 9.14 1.93
CA TYR A 29 -1.12 8.19 0.83
C TYR A 29 0.11 8.53 -0.02
N GLN A 30 0.24 9.80 -0.40
CA GLN A 30 1.38 10.27 -1.18
C GLN A 30 2.69 10.09 -0.42
N PHE A 31 2.71 10.46 0.87
CA PHE A 31 3.89 10.33 1.71
C PHE A 31 4.32 8.86 1.85
N VAL A 32 3.39 7.94 2.14
CA VAL A 32 3.70 6.52 2.26
C VAL A 32 4.26 5.95 0.96
N CYS A 33 3.67 6.29 -0.20
CA CYS A 33 4.20 5.85 -1.49
C CYS A 33 5.64 6.32 -1.70
N HIS A 34 5.90 7.59 -1.38
CA HIS A 34 7.22 8.18 -1.53
C HIS A 34 8.24 7.53 -0.60
N ILE A 35 7.97 7.52 0.71
CA ILE A 35 8.96 7.13 1.71
C ILE A 35 9.32 5.65 1.64
N LEU A 36 8.34 4.77 1.37
CA LEU A 36 8.60 3.35 1.19
C LEU A 36 9.50 3.09 -0.01
N SER A 37 9.20 3.73 -1.15
CA SER A 37 9.98 3.56 -2.38
C SER A 37 11.39 4.14 -2.29
N GLU A 38 11.56 5.23 -1.53
CA GLU A 38 12.84 5.91 -1.39
C GLU A 38 13.76 5.18 -0.42
N LYS A 39 13.24 4.80 0.75
CA LYS A 39 14.07 4.29 1.83
C LYS A 39 14.31 2.79 1.78
N VAL A 40 13.45 2.03 1.10
CA VAL A 40 13.55 0.56 1.07
C VAL A 40 13.98 0.10 -0.33
N PRO A 41 15.29 -0.15 -0.56
CA PRO A 41 15.83 -0.29 -1.91
C PRO A 41 15.30 -1.50 -2.68
N VAL A 42 14.71 -2.48 -1.98
CA VAL A 42 14.14 -3.68 -2.60
C VAL A 42 12.78 -3.41 -3.25
N TYR A 43 12.08 -2.34 -2.87
CA TYR A 43 10.81 -1.97 -3.48
C TYR A 43 11.07 -1.30 -4.84
N GLN A 44 10.50 -1.87 -5.89
CA GLN A 44 10.57 -1.35 -7.25
C GLN A 44 9.46 -0.33 -7.51
N CYS A 45 8.27 -0.58 -6.95
CA CYS A 45 7.20 0.39 -6.96
C CYS A 45 6.28 0.25 -5.74
N VAL A 46 5.70 1.37 -5.34
CA VAL A 46 4.70 1.48 -4.29
C VAL A 46 3.55 2.32 -4.83
N SER A 47 2.33 1.82 -4.72
CA SER A 47 1.15 2.48 -5.27
C SER A 47 -0.05 2.37 -4.34
N ILE A 48 -0.93 3.36 -4.39
CA ILE A 48 -2.27 3.30 -3.80
C ILE A 48 -3.29 3.27 -4.93
N TYR A 49 -4.07 2.20 -4.96
CA TYR A 49 -5.23 2.07 -5.83
C TYR A 49 -6.49 2.32 -5.02
N LEU A 50 -7.35 3.24 -5.47
CA LEU A 50 -8.63 3.49 -4.84
C LEU A 50 -9.73 2.74 -5.57
N ALA A 51 -10.61 2.10 -4.81
CA ALA A 51 -11.82 1.49 -5.31
C ALA A 51 -12.80 2.57 -5.75
N LYS A 52 -13.30 2.46 -6.98
CA LYS A 52 -14.40 3.26 -7.52
C LYS A 52 -15.35 2.32 -8.22
N SER A 53 -16.66 2.54 -8.14
CA SER A 53 -17.75 1.78 -8.80
C SER A 53 -17.43 0.36 -9.30
N ALA A 54 -16.65 0.19 -10.38
CA ALA A 54 -16.25 -1.10 -10.94
C ALA A 54 -14.74 -1.23 -11.28
N ILE A 55 -13.88 -0.36 -10.75
CA ILE A 55 -12.46 -0.26 -11.06
C ILE A 55 -11.61 0.02 -9.83
N PHE A 56 -10.36 -0.41 -9.89
CA PHE A 56 -9.25 0.11 -9.09
C PHE A 56 -8.55 1.20 -9.89
N GLN A 57 -8.53 2.43 -9.37
CA GLN A 57 -7.81 3.54 -9.99
C GLN A 57 -6.54 3.85 -9.22
N CYS A 58 -5.39 3.80 -9.88
CA CYS A 58 -4.12 4.27 -9.32
C CYS A 58 -4.23 5.76 -9.03
N LYS A 59 -4.18 6.12 -7.74
CA LYS A 59 -4.24 7.50 -7.29
C LYS A 59 -2.85 8.04 -6.97
N TYR A 60 -2.02 7.21 -6.34
CA TYR A 60 -0.64 7.54 -5.99
C TYR A 60 0.30 6.42 -6.42
N HIS A 61 1.48 6.81 -6.88
CA HIS A 61 2.49 5.90 -7.39
C HIS A 61 3.88 6.49 -7.21
N ASN A 62 4.82 5.65 -6.80
CA ASN A 62 6.24 5.95 -6.85
C ASN A 62 7.02 4.71 -7.33
N GLY A 63 8.12 4.94 -8.06
CA GLY A 63 8.96 3.90 -8.67
C GLY A 63 8.62 3.57 -10.12
N CYS A 64 8.90 2.35 -10.54
CA CYS A 64 8.61 1.90 -11.92
C CYS A 64 7.12 1.60 -12.10
N ARG A 65 6.53 2.07 -13.20
CA ARG A 65 5.15 1.74 -13.53
C ARG A 65 5.03 0.31 -14.06
N LEU A 66 4.50 -0.59 -13.24
CA LEU A 66 4.39 -2.03 -13.53
C LEU A 66 2.95 -2.52 -13.68
N LEU A 67 1.98 -1.72 -13.23
CA LEU A 67 0.56 -1.99 -13.32
C LEU A 67 -0.14 -0.83 -14.05
N PRO A 68 -1.27 -1.09 -14.76
CA PRO A 68 -2.08 -0.04 -15.39
C PRO A 68 -2.68 0.93 -14.37
N ASP A 69 -2.95 2.18 -14.79
CA ASP A 69 -3.61 3.18 -13.94
C ASP A 69 -5.05 2.83 -13.58
N VAL A 70 -5.70 1.98 -14.38
CA VAL A 70 -7.07 1.55 -14.18
C VAL A 70 -7.13 0.05 -14.38
N ILE A 71 -7.64 -0.67 -13.39
CA ILE A 71 -7.79 -2.12 -13.40
C ILE A 71 -9.25 -2.45 -13.09
N PRO A 72 -9.98 -3.13 -13.99
CA PRO A 72 -11.35 -3.55 -13.72
C PRO A 72 -11.46 -4.48 -12.52
N PHE A 73 -12.58 -4.40 -11.80
CA PHE A 73 -12.92 -5.43 -10.81
C PHE A 73 -13.12 -6.79 -11.49
N GLY A 74 -12.72 -7.85 -10.80
CA GLY A 74 -12.68 -9.21 -11.33
C GLY A 74 -11.37 -9.57 -12.04
N GLU A 75 -10.46 -8.60 -12.24
CA GLU A 75 -9.16 -8.83 -12.86
C GLU A 75 -8.00 -8.73 -11.86
N GLY A 76 -7.01 -9.60 -12.05
CA GLY A 76 -5.73 -9.54 -11.36
C GLY A 76 -5.77 -9.76 -9.85
N PHE A 77 -4.65 -9.48 -9.20
CA PHE A 77 -4.46 -9.75 -7.77
C PHE A 77 -5.11 -8.71 -6.85
N LEU A 78 -5.39 -7.49 -7.33
CA LEU A 78 -6.22 -6.52 -6.60
C LEU A 78 -7.60 -7.12 -6.33
N SER A 79 -8.28 -7.58 -7.38
CA SER A 79 -9.60 -8.23 -7.21
C SER A 79 -9.54 -9.45 -6.28
N LEU A 80 -8.46 -10.22 -6.33
CA LEU A 80 -8.27 -11.37 -5.44
C LEU A 80 -8.11 -10.94 -3.96
N ALA A 81 -7.33 -9.88 -3.70
CA ALA A 81 -7.11 -9.35 -2.36
C ALA A 81 -8.40 -8.76 -1.78
N ALA A 82 -9.11 -7.96 -2.57
CA ALA A 82 -10.42 -7.42 -2.25
C ALA A 82 -11.44 -8.51 -1.87
N VAL A 83 -11.56 -9.57 -2.68
CA VAL A 83 -12.52 -10.67 -2.40
C VAL A 83 -12.15 -11.47 -1.17
N ARG A 84 -10.85 -11.68 -0.92
CA ARG A 84 -10.37 -12.42 0.26
C ARG A 84 -10.46 -11.62 1.55
N GLY A 85 -10.58 -10.30 1.48
CA GLY A 85 -10.53 -9.44 2.67
C GLY A 85 -9.16 -9.42 3.33
N GLY A 86 -8.07 -9.67 2.59
CA GLY A 86 -6.76 -9.85 3.19
C GLY A 86 -5.59 -9.78 2.22
N VAL A 87 -4.37 -9.85 2.77
CA VAL A 87 -3.13 -9.71 2.01
C VAL A 87 -2.99 -10.81 0.96
N VAL A 88 -2.65 -10.40 -0.27
CA VAL A 88 -2.19 -11.30 -1.32
C VAL A 88 -0.71 -11.03 -1.56
N ARG A 89 0.13 -12.05 -1.41
CA ARG A 89 1.56 -12.01 -1.73
C ARG A 89 1.86 -13.06 -2.79
N GLU A 90 2.28 -12.62 -3.96
CA GLU A 90 2.51 -13.48 -5.12
C GLU A 90 3.91 -13.31 -5.69
N LYS A 91 4.44 -14.36 -6.31
CA LYS A 91 5.71 -14.32 -7.03
C LYS A 91 5.45 -14.38 -8.53
N ARG A 92 5.78 -13.31 -9.25
CA ARG A 92 5.58 -13.20 -10.71
C ARG A 92 6.83 -12.65 -11.39
N GLY A 93 7.32 -13.34 -12.41
CA GLY A 93 8.48 -12.88 -13.20
C GLY A 93 9.73 -12.60 -12.36
N GLY A 94 9.96 -13.38 -11.30
CA GLY A 94 11.08 -13.19 -10.36
C GLY A 94 10.91 -12.04 -9.36
N ARG A 95 9.75 -11.39 -9.33
CA ARG A 95 9.40 -10.31 -8.39
C ARG A 95 8.40 -10.82 -7.36
N THR A 96 8.39 -10.18 -6.20
CA THR A 96 7.34 -10.36 -5.20
C THR A 96 6.37 -9.19 -5.31
N GLU A 97 5.08 -9.47 -5.47
CA GLU A 97 4.00 -8.49 -5.54
C GLU A 97 3.13 -8.68 -4.29
N VAL A 98 2.89 -7.59 -3.55
CA VAL A 98 2.06 -7.60 -2.35
C VAL A 98 0.92 -6.60 -2.51
N PHE A 99 -0.29 -7.07 -2.22
CA PHE A 99 -1.54 -6.34 -2.31
C PHE A 99 -2.21 -6.38 -0.94
N VAL A 100 -2.36 -5.20 -0.33
CA VAL A 100 -2.92 -5.06 1.02
C VAL A 100 -4.17 -4.17 0.93
N PRO A 101 -5.38 -4.76 1.00
CA PRO A 101 -6.61 -4.00 0.93
C PRO A 101 -6.88 -3.29 2.26
N PHE A 102 -7.54 -2.13 2.18
CA PHE A 102 -8.00 -1.36 3.34
C PHE A 102 -9.46 -0.91 3.17
N TYR A 103 -10.21 -0.94 4.27
CA TYR A 103 -11.66 -0.84 4.31
C TYR A 103 -12.18 0.24 5.27
N GLN A 104 -13.37 0.76 5.00
CA GLN A 104 -14.18 1.47 5.98
C GLN A 104 -15.36 0.58 6.37
N GLY A 105 -15.25 -0.11 7.50
CA GLY A 105 -16.18 -1.18 7.85
C GLY A 105 -16.10 -2.32 6.83
N HIS A 106 -17.18 -2.57 6.10
CA HIS A 106 -17.21 -3.58 5.02
C HIS A 106 -17.00 -2.97 3.62
N HIS A 107 -16.80 -1.66 3.52
CA HIS A 107 -16.62 -0.99 2.25
C HIS A 107 -15.14 -0.93 1.88
N LEU A 108 -14.76 -1.57 0.77
CA LEU A 108 -13.40 -1.49 0.23
C LEU A 108 -13.10 -0.05 -0.22
N ILE A 109 -12.07 0.56 0.35
CA ILE A 109 -11.63 1.91 -0.01
C ILE A 109 -10.54 1.85 -1.07
N GLY A 110 -9.61 0.90 -0.93
CA GLY A 110 -8.49 0.77 -1.85
C GLY A 110 -7.49 -0.29 -1.40
N GLU A 111 -6.34 -0.32 -2.06
CA GLU A 111 -5.24 -1.21 -1.75
C GLU A 111 -3.88 -0.51 -1.82
N LEU A 112 -3.02 -0.84 -0.85
CA LEU A 112 -1.59 -0.59 -0.92
C LEU A 112 -0.93 -1.72 -1.72
N VAL A 113 -0.26 -1.34 -2.80
CA VAL A 113 0.43 -2.27 -3.70
C VAL A 113 1.92 -2.01 -3.64
N VAL A 114 2.69 -3.03 -3.26
CA VAL A 114 4.16 -2.98 -3.22
C VAL A 114 4.72 -4.08 -4.11
N ILE A 115 5.53 -3.72 -5.09
CA ILE A 115 6.20 -4.70 -5.96
C ILE A 115 7.70 -4.58 -5.76
N GLY A 116 8.33 -5.70 -5.43
CA GLY A 116 9.77 -5.81 -5.25
C GLY A 116 10.52 -5.88 -6.58
N LYS A 117 11.79 -5.50 -6.55
CA LYS A 117 12.73 -5.72 -7.66
C LYS A 117 12.90 -7.22 -7.94
N PRO A 118 13.26 -7.63 -9.17
CA PRO A 118 13.62 -9.02 -9.45
C PRO A 118 14.70 -9.53 -8.49
N GLY A 119 14.48 -10.70 -7.88
CA GLY A 119 15.37 -11.27 -6.86
C GLY A 119 15.32 -10.57 -5.50
N GLY A 120 14.55 -9.50 -5.37
CA GLY A 120 14.28 -8.81 -4.11
C GLY A 120 13.37 -9.63 -3.20
N VAL A 121 13.69 -9.64 -1.91
CA VAL A 121 12.91 -10.31 -0.87
C VAL A 121 11.99 -9.28 -0.21
N ILE A 122 10.69 -9.54 -0.26
CA ILE A 122 9.68 -8.93 0.61
C ILE A 122 9.25 -10.04 1.59
N ASP A 123 9.64 -9.92 2.84
CA ASP A 123 9.38 -10.91 3.88
C ASP A 123 8.23 -10.48 4.80
N ASP A 124 8.05 -11.23 5.89
CA ASP A 124 6.90 -11.07 6.78
C ASP A 124 7.00 -9.79 7.63
N GLU A 125 8.21 -9.25 7.88
CA GLU A 125 8.37 -7.95 8.55
C GLU A 125 7.86 -6.80 7.66
N ASP A 126 8.13 -6.89 6.35
CA ASP A 126 7.61 -5.91 5.38
C ASP A 126 6.08 -5.98 5.30
N VAL A 127 5.53 -7.20 5.22
CA VAL A 127 4.09 -7.42 5.16
C VAL A 127 3.40 -6.91 6.43
N SER A 128 4.02 -7.10 7.61
CA SER A 128 3.51 -6.52 8.86
C SER A 128 3.41 -5.00 8.77
N LEU A 129 4.47 -4.33 8.30
CA LEU A 129 4.44 -2.88 8.10
C LEU A 129 3.31 -2.48 7.14
N PHE A 130 3.13 -3.19 6.02
CA PHE A 130 2.08 -2.86 5.06
C PHE A 130 0.67 -3.01 5.64
N CYS A 131 0.43 -4.03 6.47
CA CYS A 131 -0.83 -4.21 7.19
C CYS A 131 -1.07 -3.09 8.22
N GLU A 132 -0.03 -2.66 8.93
CA GLU A 132 -0.10 -1.53 9.86
C GLU A 132 -0.46 -0.23 9.13
N LEU A 133 0.16 0.01 7.97
CA LEU A 133 -0.15 1.16 7.11
C LEU A 133 -1.58 1.10 6.56
N ALA A 134 -2.05 -0.06 6.13
CA ALA A 134 -3.44 -0.26 5.72
C ALA A 134 -4.40 0.08 6.87
N SER A 135 -4.17 -0.45 8.07
CA SER A 135 -4.97 -0.18 9.28
C SER A 135 -4.97 1.31 9.65
N LEU A 136 -3.84 1.99 9.47
CA LEU A 136 -3.73 3.43 9.65
C LEU A 136 -4.60 4.20 8.64
N PHE A 137 -4.60 3.78 7.37
CA PHE A 137 -5.48 4.37 6.36
C PHE A 137 -6.96 4.20 6.70
N GLU A 138 -7.38 3.02 7.16
CA GLU A 138 -8.77 2.77 7.59
C GLU A 138 -9.19 3.73 8.70
N THR A 139 -8.31 3.91 9.70
CA THR A 139 -8.52 4.83 10.81
C THR A 139 -8.67 6.27 10.32
N LYS A 140 -7.76 6.72 9.45
CA LYS A 140 -7.73 8.09 8.95
C LYS A 140 -8.86 8.40 7.97
N VAL A 141 -9.29 7.44 7.16
CA VAL A 141 -10.48 7.57 6.31
C VAL A 141 -11.74 7.76 7.18
N LYS A 142 -11.85 7.00 8.28
CA LYS A 142 -12.96 7.16 9.21
C LYS A 142 -12.99 8.56 9.85
N GLU A 143 -11.83 9.10 10.22
CA GLU A 143 -11.72 10.47 10.76
C GLU A 143 -12.14 11.56 9.76
N CYS A 144 -11.83 11.38 8.46
CA CYS A 144 -12.19 12.36 7.42
C CYS A 144 -13.69 12.36 7.06
N ASN A 145 -14.37 11.23 7.29
CA ASN A 145 -15.78 11.03 6.96
C ASN A 145 -16.73 11.17 8.17
N SER A 146 -16.20 11.50 9.35
CA SER A 146 -16.97 11.74 10.58
C SER A 146 -17.22 13.23 10.79
#